data_AF-A0A524IV89-F1
#
_entry.id   AF-A0A524IV89-F1
#
_cell.length_a   1.000
_cell.length_b   1.000
_cell.length_c   1.000
_cell.angle_alpha   90.00
_cell.angle_beta   90.00
_cell.angle_gamma   90.00
#
_symmetry.space_group_name_H-M   'P 1'
#
loop_
_entity.id
_entity.type
_entity.pdbx_description
1 polymer ?
#
loop_
_entity_poly.entity_id
_entity_poly.type
_entity_poly.pdbx_seq_one_letter_code
_entity_poly.pdbx_strand_id
1 'polypeptide(L)' 'MFTGLIEDVGEVVLLEAMDGGIRLTLRADSLAQELRPGDSIAVDGTCLTVTDHAADEFSVDVVGTTLSRT' A
#
# COMPACT_ATOMS: atom_id res chain seq x y z
N MET A 1 0.98 -13.63 3.70
CA MET A 1 1.50 -14.06 5.02
C MET A 1 2.82 -13.34 5.22
N PHE A 2 3.02 -12.67 6.35
CA PHE A 2 4.18 -11.80 6.58
C PHE A 2 4.95 -12.23 7.83
N THR A 3 6.26 -12.01 7.85
CA THR A 3 7.15 -12.38 8.96
C THR A 3 7.12 -11.37 10.12
N GLY A 4 6.68 -10.14 9.84
CA GLY A 4 6.75 -9.01 10.78
C GLY A 4 8.09 -8.29 10.79
N LEU A 5 9.05 -8.65 9.93
CA LEU A 5 10.25 -7.87 9.69
C LEU A 5 9.93 -6.76 8.69
N ILE A 6 10.12 -5.51 9.09
CA ILE A 6 9.87 -4.35 8.23
C ILE A 6 11.05 -4.20 7.25
N GLU A 7 10.74 -4.22 5.96
CA GLU A 7 11.73 -4.13 4.89
C GLU A 7 12.06 -2.68 4.52
N ASP A 8 11.08 -1.79 4.60
CA ASP A 8 11.24 -0.37 4.26
C ASP A 8 10.28 0.52 5.07
N VAL A 9 10.55 1.83 5.10
CA VAL A 9 9.67 2.86 5.65
C VAL A 9 9.41 3.91 4.57
N GLY A 10 8.17 3.97 4.09
CA GLY A 10 7.74 4.91 3.07
C GLY A 10 6.97 6.12 3.60
N GLU A 11 6.52 6.97 2.69
CA GLU A 11 5.70 8.15 2.95
C GLU A 11 4.35 8.04 2.21
N VAL A 12 3.24 8.35 2.87
CA VAL A 12 1.95 8.51 2.17
C VAL A 12 1.96 9.84 1.44
N VAL A 13 1.95 9.78 0.10
CA VAL A 13 2.05 10.97 -0.76
C VAL A 13 0.70 11.38 -1.36
N LEU A 14 -0.26 10.45 -1.44
CA LEU A 14 -1.60 10.74 -1.94
C LEU A 14 -2.67 9.88 -1.27
N LEU A 15 -3.84 10.51 -1.10
CA LEU A 15 -5.05 9.96 -0.50
C LEU A 15 -6.24 10.36 -1.38
N GLU A 16 -6.85 9.40 -2.06
CA GLU A 16 -7.98 9.64 -2.96
C GLU A 16 -9.22 8.89 -2.48
N ALA A 17 -10.35 9.59 -2.36
CA ALA A 17 -11.61 8.93 -2.02
C ALA A 17 -12.11 8.10 -3.21
N MET A 18 -12.58 6.88 -2.92
CA MET A 18 -13.21 5.99 -3.88
C MET A 18 -14.58 5.57 -3.37
N ASP A 19 -15.40 4.97 -4.23
CA ASP A 19 -16.63 4.33 -3.77
C ASP A 19 -16.28 3.16 -2.83
N GLY A 20 -16.74 3.24 -1.58
CA GLY A 20 -16.50 2.20 -0.58
C GLY A 20 -15.11 2.21 0.10
N GLY A 21 -14.26 3.21 -0.12
CA GLY A 21 -12.92 3.25 0.48
C GLY A 21 -12.05 4.42 0.04
N ILE A 22 -10.73 4.22 0.10
CA ILE A 22 -9.74 5.17 -0.41
C ILE A 22 -8.66 4.43 -1.21
N ARG A 23 -8.04 5.13 -2.15
CA ARG A 23 -6.74 4.77 -2.70
C ARG A 23 -5.65 5.50 -1.93
N LEU A 24 -4.66 4.73 -1.48
CA LEU A 24 -3.44 5.25 -0.88
C LEU A 24 -2.32 5.10 -1.91
N THR A 25 -1.55 6.17 -2.13
CA THR A 25 -0.27 6.09 -2.83
C THR A 25 0.85 6.36 -1.83
N LEU A 26 1.83 5.46 -1.81
CA LEU A 26 2.99 5.53 -0.93
C LEU A 26 4.25 5.63 -1.77
N ARG A 27 5.17 6.52 -1.38
CA ARG A 27 6.54 6.56 -1.88
C ARG A 27 7.41 5.62 -1.05
N ALA A 28 8.11 4.71 -1.71
CA ALA A 28 9.07 3.78 -1.11
C ALA A 28 10.11 3.38 -2.18
N ASP A 29 11.26 4.05 -2.20
CA ASP A 29 12.20 4.07 -3.32
C ASP A 29 12.57 2.68 -3.88
N SER A 30 13.30 1.87 -3.10
CA SER A 30 13.74 0.56 -3.56
C SER A 30 12.59 -0.45 -3.58
N LEU A 31 11.69 -0.39 -2.59
CA LEU A 31 10.61 -1.36 -2.46
C LEU A 31 9.60 -1.25 -3.60
N ALA A 32 9.25 -0.04 -4.04
CA ALA A 32 8.28 0.18 -5.12
C ALA A 32 8.72 -0.48 -6.44
N GLN A 33 10.03 -0.52 -6.71
CA GLN A 33 10.60 -1.13 -7.92
C GLN A 33 10.48 -2.67 -7.92
N GLU A 34 10.32 -3.28 -6.76
CA GLU A 34 10.18 -4.73 -6.60
C GLU A 34 8.72 -5.19 -6.70
N LEU A 35 7.77 -4.28 -6.50
CA LEU A 35 6.34 -4.56 -6.45
C LEU A 35 5.71 -4.59 -7.85
N ARG A 36 4.65 -5.40 -7.98
CA ARG A 36 3.81 -5.48 -9.16
C ARG A 36 2.33 -5.46 -8.78
N PRO A 37 1.43 -5.02 -9.67
CA PRO A 37 0.00 -5.13 -9.43
C PRO A 37 -0.41 -6.58 -9.15
N GLY A 38 -1.16 -6.77 -8.06
CA GLY A 38 -1.56 -8.08 -7.55
C GLY A 38 -0.68 -8.63 -6.42
N ASP A 39 0.50 -8.06 -6.19
CA ASP A 39 1.35 -8.45 -5.06
C ASP A 39 0.70 -8.06 -3.72
N SER A 40 0.95 -8.88 -2.70
CA SER A 40 0.51 -8.60 -1.34
C SER A 40 1.60 -7.87 -0.57
N ILE A 41 1.29 -6.68 -0.07
CA ILE A 41 2.18 -5.85 0.73
C ILE A 41 1.54 -5.55 2.09
N ALA A 42 2.34 -5.58 3.16
CA ALA A 42 1.89 -5.15 4.48
C ALA A 42 2.31 -3.70 4.72
N VAL A 43 1.34 -2.82 4.92
CA VAL A 43 1.58 -1.41 5.32
C VAL A 43 1.10 -1.25 6.75
N ASP A 44 2.00 -0.88 7.66
CA ASP A 44 1.75 -0.81 9.11
C ASP A 44 1.03 -2.05 9.67
N GLY A 45 1.42 -3.24 9.18
CA GLY A 45 0.87 -4.52 9.60
C GLY A 45 -0.45 -4.94 8.92
N THR A 46 -1.03 -4.08 8.08
CA THR A 46 -2.25 -4.40 7.32
C THR A 46 -1.91 -4.97 5.96
N CYS A 47 -2.41 -6.17 5.66
CA CYS A 47 -2.27 -6.80 4.36
C CYS A 47 -3.12 -6.07 3.30
N LEU A 48 -2.46 -5.53 2.28
CA LEU A 48 -3.07 -4.82 1.16
C LEU A 48 -2.57 -5.41 -0.17
N THR A 49 -3.31 -5.14 -1.23
CA THR A 49 -2.95 -5.56 -2.59
C THR A 49 -2.49 -4.36 -3.39
N VAL A 50 -1.32 -4.47 -4.02
CA VAL A 50 -0.80 -3.44 -4.93
C VAL A 50 -1.73 -3.35 -6.14
N THR A 51 -2.26 -2.16 -6.40
CA THR A 51 -3.16 -1.89 -7.54
C THR A 51 -2.43 -1.22 -8.69
N ASP A 52 -1.39 -0.43 -8.40
CA ASP A 52 -0.51 0.20 -9.38
C ASP A 52 0.89 0.44 -8.79
N HIS A 53 1.88 0.63 -9.65
CA HIS A 53 3.25 0.96 -9.25
C HIS A 53 3.95 1.86 -10.27
N ALA A 54 4.87 2.68 -9.79
CA ALA A 54 5.76 3.56 -10.53
C ALA A 54 7.21 3.36 -10.07
N ALA A 55 8.11 4.26 -10.45
CA ALA A 55 9.54 4.10 -10.18
C ALA A 55 9.91 4.17 -8.69
N ASP A 56 9.20 4.98 -7.91
CA ASP A 56 9.43 5.21 -6.47
C ASP A 56 8.13 5.15 -5.66
N GLU A 57 6.99 4.89 -6.31
CA GLU A 57 5.66 4.92 -5.68
C GLU A 57 4.86 3.66 -5.99
N PHE A 58 3.96 3.28 -5.09
CA PHE A 58 2.97 2.24 -5.34
C PHE A 58 1.62 2.63 -4.74
N SER A 59 0.54 2.09 -5.31
CA SER A 59 -0.82 2.35 -4.85
C SER A 59 -1.52 1.09 -4.35
N VAL A 60 -2.40 1.27 -3.39
CA VAL A 60 -3.24 0.23 -2.79
C VAL A 60 -4.66 0.77 -2.57
N ASP A 61 -5.66 -0.08 -2.74
CA ASP A 61 -7.05 0.26 -2.44
C ASP A 61 -7.41 -0.29 -1.06
N VAL A 62 -7.95 0.58 -0.21
CA VAL A 62 -8.33 0.23 1.16
C VAL A 62 -9.83 0.45 1.34
N VAL A 63 -10.54 -0.65 1.57
CA VAL A 63 -11.98 -0.63 1.81
C VAL A 63 -12.31 0.02 3.16
N GLY A 64 -13.49 0.64 3.28
CA GLY A 64 -13.90 1.38 4.47
C GLY A 64 -13.87 0.56 5.77
N THR A 65 -14.18 -0.75 5.71
CA THR A 65 -14.07 -1.62 6.89
C THR A 65 -12.64 -1.75 7.38
N THR A 66 -11.65 -1.82 6.49
CA THR A 66 -10.23 -1.88 6.85
C THR A 66 -9.81 -0.56 7.48
N LEU A 67 -10.09 0.58 6.81
CA LEU A 67 -9.80 1.93 7.33
C LEU A 67 -10.38 2.20 8.71
N SER A 68 -11.53 1.63 9.04
CA SER A 68 -12.18 1.83 10.35
C SER A 68 -11.65 0.92 11.45
N ARG A 69 -10.83 -0.09 11.12
CA ARG A 69 -10.37 -1.12 12.06
C ARG A 69 -8.86 -1.20 12.21
N THR A 70 -8.11 -0.47 11.39
CA THR A 70 -6.65 -0.40 11.38
C THR A 70 -6.24 1.06 11.31
#